data_AF-A0A8B6Y5X8-F1
#
_entry.id   AF-A0A8B6Y5X8-F1
#
_cell.length_a   1.000
_cell.length_b   1.000
_cell.length_c   1.000
_cell.angle_alpha   90.00
_cell.angle_beta   90.00
_cell.angle_gamma   90.00
#
_symmetry.space_group_name_H-M   'P 1'
#
loop_
_entity.id
_entity.type
_entity.pdbx_description
1 polymer ?
#
loop_
_entity_poly.entity_id
_entity_poly.type
_entity_poly.pdbx_seq_one_letter_code
_entity_poly.pdbx_strand_id
1 'polypeptide(L)'
;MAVSDAKYCFILVDIYDKGRQSDGSVYNNSQLEFAIENNLLKIPKDSKISNNSDKIMPYVFVTDGAFRLKRYMMKPYAFKNLLTDKLIFNYRLSRARGVVENAFGIASSRCCVLHKPIIANVENVIAVTKAVVALHNFLMTENINNNNSYCPSNYVDQDGPNGIQLGD
;
A
#
# COMPACT_ATOMS: atom_id res chain seq x y z
N MET A 1 2.94 -6.29 7.32
CA MET A 1 2.11 -5.15 6.86
C MET A 1 2.99 -4.19 6.06
N ALA A 2 2.46 -3.48 5.07
CA ALA A 2 3.23 -2.46 4.34
C ALA A 2 2.36 -1.26 3.96
N VAL A 3 3.01 -0.14 3.72
CA VAL A 3 2.45 1.10 3.17
C VAL A 3 3.24 1.46 1.94
N SER A 4 2.57 1.72 0.82
CA SER A 4 3.18 2.22 -0.41
C SER A 4 2.68 3.63 -0.76
N ASP A 5 3.47 4.34 -1.55
CA ASP A 5 3.03 5.56 -2.22
C ASP A 5 2.38 5.26 -3.59
N ALA A 6 1.88 6.31 -4.25
CA ALA A 6 1.24 6.22 -5.57
C ALA A 6 2.20 5.83 -6.71
N LYS A 7 3.52 5.79 -6.46
CA LYS A 7 4.55 5.34 -7.40
C LYS A 7 4.95 3.89 -7.16
N TYR A 8 4.17 3.15 -6.38
CA TYR A 8 4.43 1.76 -5.99
C TYR A 8 5.69 1.57 -5.14
N CYS A 9 6.26 2.65 -4.57
CA CYS A 9 7.38 2.54 -3.65
C CYS A 9 6.87 2.24 -2.24
N PHE A 10 7.53 1.34 -1.52
CA PHE A 10 7.24 1.07 -0.12
C PHE A 10 7.76 2.21 0.77
N ILE A 11 6.85 2.89 1.47
CA ILE A 11 7.22 3.90 2.48
C ILE A 11 7.60 3.22 3.80
N LEU A 12 6.85 2.17 4.16
CA LEU A 12 7.03 1.46 5.42
C LEU A 12 6.71 -0.02 5.23
N VAL A 13 7.53 -0.86 5.84
CA VAL A 13 7.30 -2.30 5.92
C VAL A 13 7.47 -2.77 7.36
N ASP A 14 6.46 -3.44 7.88
CA ASP A 14 6.50 -4.13 9.16
C ASP A 14 6.54 -5.64 8.88
N ILE A 15 7.72 -6.21 9.07
CA ILE A 15 8.07 -7.60 8.73
C ILE A 15 8.22 -8.39 10.03
N TYR A 16 7.15 -8.43 10.82
CA TYR A 16 7.01 -9.27 12.00
C TYR A 16 5.53 -9.57 12.22
N ASP A 17 5.12 -10.84 12.19
CA ASP A 17 4.14 -11.41 13.13
C ASP A 17 4.08 -12.94 12.98
N LYS A 18 3.79 -13.65 14.07
CA LYS A 18 3.41 -15.07 14.06
C LYS A 18 1.93 -15.16 13.63
N GLY A 19 1.63 -16.06 12.70
CA GLY A 19 0.33 -16.13 12.01
C GLY A 19 -0.92 -16.34 12.88
N ARG A 20 -2.07 -16.09 12.23
CA ARG A 20 -3.48 -16.10 12.70
C ARG A 20 -3.91 -14.91 13.57
N GLN A 21 -3.60 -13.70 13.12
CA GLN A 21 -4.25 -12.47 13.60
C GLN A 21 -4.91 -11.75 12.42
N SER A 22 -6.02 -11.06 12.68
CA SER A 22 -6.65 -10.19 11.67
C SER A 22 -5.76 -8.99 11.35
N ASP A 23 -5.85 -8.41 10.15
CA ASP A 23 -5.04 -7.25 9.77
C ASP A 23 -5.22 -6.07 10.74
N GLY A 24 -6.44 -5.87 11.24
CA GLY A 24 -6.73 -4.86 12.26
C GLY A 24 -6.04 -5.13 13.62
N SER A 25 -5.93 -6.39 14.04
CA SER A 25 -5.22 -6.75 15.28
C SER A 25 -3.71 -6.67 15.12
N VAL A 26 -3.17 -7.07 13.96
CA VAL A 26 -1.75 -6.90 13.63
C VAL A 26 -1.39 -5.42 13.67
N TYR A 27 -2.22 -4.56 13.07
CA TYR A 27 -2.02 -3.11 13.13
C TYR A 27 -2.05 -2.56 14.56
N ASN A 28 -3.08 -2.88 15.35
CA ASN A 28 -3.21 -2.33 16.71
C ASN A 28 -2.06 -2.72 17.65
N ASN A 29 -1.30 -3.78 17.32
CA ASN A 29 -0.13 -4.22 18.08
C ASN A 29 1.21 -3.90 17.37
N SER A 30 1.16 -3.16 16.27
CA SER A 30 2.34 -2.86 15.44
C SER A 30 3.12 -1.66 15.94
N GLN A 31 4.41 -1.63 15.62
CA GLN A 31 5.23 -0.41 15.81
C GLN A 31 4.71 0.76 14.96
N LEU A 32 4.02 0.47 13.85
CA LEU A 32 3.39 1.48 13.01
C LEU A 32 2.30 2.25 13.76
N GLU A 33 1.38 1.55 14.43
CA GLU A 33 0.30 2.19 15.19
C GLU A 33 0.85 3.03 16.33
N PHE A 34 1.81 2.48 17.09
CA PHE A 34 2.52 3.22 18.13
C PHE A 34 3.19 4.49 17.58
N ALA A 35 3.87 4.40 16.43
CA ALA A 35 4.55 5.54 15.82
C ALA A 35 3.58 6.62 15.30
N ILE A 36 2.40 6.23 14.81
CA ILE A 36 1.37 7.19 14.38
C ILE A 36 0.76 7.89 15.59
N GLU A 37 0.31 7.14 16.60
CA GLU A 37 -0.37 7.69 17.78
C GLU A 37 0.54 8.62 18.60
N ASN A 38 1.85 8.36 18.60
CA ASN A 38 2.84 9.20 19.27
C ASN A 38 3.46 10.29 18.38
N ASN A 39 2.91 10.54 17.18
CA ASN A 39 3.41 11.53 16.20
C ASN A 39 4.91 11.36 15.85
N LEU A 40 5.39 10.11 15.85
CA LEU A 40 6.77 9.78 15.49
C LEU A 40 6.96 9.70 13.97
N LEU A 41 5.89 9.38 13.24
CA LEU A 41 5.85 9.56 11.79
C LEU A 41 5.60 11.03 11.50
N LYS A 42 6.52 11.69 10.79
CA LYS A 42 6.42 13.09 10.36
C LYS A 42 5.36 13.27 9.26
N ILE A 43 4.12 12.85 9.52
CA ILE A 43 3.00 12.97 8.59
C ILE A 43 2.75 14.48 8.36
N PRO A 44 2.58 14.92 7.10
CA PRO A 44 2.31 16.32 6.82
C PRO A 44 1.03 16.81 7.49
N LYS A 45 1.02 18.09 7.86
CA LYS A 45 -0.19 18.76 8.37
C LYS A 45 -1.26 18.84 7.28
N ASP A 46 -2.51 18.92 7.71
CA ASP A 46 -3.67 19.12 6.85
C ASP A 46 -3.42 20.27 5.86
N SER A 47 -3.76 20.04 4.59
CA SER A 47 -3.47 20.97 3.50
C SER A 47 -4.65 21.06 2.54
N LYS A 48 -4.64 22.07 1.66
CA LYS A 48 -5.65 22.21 0.61
C LYS A 48 -5.51 21.03 -0.36
N ILE A 49 -6.64 20.43 -0.76
CA ILE A 49 -6.65 19.28 -1.68
C ILE A 49 -6.07 19.62 -3.06
N SER A 50 -6.21 20.87 -3.48
CA SER A 50 -5.61 21.42 -4.70
C SER A 50 -5.49 22.94 -4.56
N ASN A 51 -4.67 23.55 -5.41
CA ASN A 51 -4.46 25.00 -5.41
C ASN A 51 -5.76 25.80 -5.61
N ASN A 52 -6.79 25.19 -6.20
CA ASN A 52 -8.07 25.83 -6.55
C ASN A 52 -9.20 25.52 -5.55
N SER A 53 -8.90 24.89 -4.41
CA SER A 53 -9.90 24.54 -3.40
C SER A 53 -9.51 25.06 -2.03
N ASP A 54 -10.44 25.72 -1.35
CA ASP A 54 -10.24 26.14 0.04
C ASP A 54 -10.50 25.01 1.05
N LYS A 55 -10.86 23.83 0.56
CA LYS A 55 -11.11 22.67 1.41
C LYS A 55 -9.77 22.10 1.91
N ILE A 56 -9.54 22.26 3.21
CA ILE A 56 -8.41 21.67 3.94
C ILE A 56 -8.75 20.24 4.33
N MET A 57 -7.90 19.27 3.99
CA MET A 57 -8.09 17.85 4.29
C MET A 57 -6.83 17.24 4.92
N PRO A 58 -6.99 16.25 5.82
CA PRO A 58 -5.85 15.52 6.38
C PRO A 58 -5.25 14.56 5.36
N TYR A 59 -3.97 14.24 5.54
CA TYR A 59 -3.36 13.08 4.90
C TYR A 59 -3.82 11.81 5.60
N VAL A 60 -4.21 10.80 4.83
CA VAL A 60 -4.78 9.55 5.36
C VAL A 60 -4.14 8.33 4.71
N PHE A 61 -3.99 7.26 5.48
CA PHE A 61 -3.74 5.92 4.96
C PHE A 61 -5.04 5.31 4.45
N VAL A 62 -4.98 4.70 3.27
CA VAL A 62 -6.09 3.93 2.71
C VAL A 62 -5.98 2.48 3.17
N THR A 63 -7.04 1.97 3.78
CA THR A 63 -7.05 0.64 4.40
C THR A 63 -8.27 -0.18 3.97
N ASP A 64 -8.25 -1.48 4.25
CA ASP A 64 -9.43 -2.34 4.05
C ASP A 64 -10.45 -2.21 5.20
N GLY A 65 -11.53 -2.99 5.11
CA GLY A 65 -12.64 -2.95 6.07
C GLY A 65 -12.30 -3.42 7.50
N ALA A 66 -11.21 -4.17 7.70
CA ALA A 66 -10.77 -4.71 8.98
C ALA A 66 -10.22 -3.63 9.93
N PHE A 67 -9.76 -2.51 9.38
CA PHE A 67 -9.23 -1.39 10.15
C PHE A 67 -10.36 -0.55 10.77
N ARG A 68 -10.05 0.17 11.85
CA ARG A 68 -10.95 1.17 12.43
C ARG A 68 -10.79 2.50 11.70
N LEU A 69 -11.89 3.22 11.50
CA LEU A 69 -11.83 4.56 10.94
C LEU A 69 -11.21 5.50 11.97
N LYS A 70 -10.17 6.25 11.58
CA LYS A 70 -9.48 7.25 12.40
C LYS A 70 -9.27 8.52 11.56
N ARG A 71 -8.87 9.65 12.16
CA ARG A 71 -8.60 10.90 11.40
C ARG A 71 -7.57 10.70 10.28
N TYR A 72 -6.61 9.81 10.50
CA TYR A 72 -5.52 9.49 9.59
C TYR A 72 -5.74 8.17 8.82
N MET A 73 -6.90 7.51 8.93
CA MET A 73 -7.21 6.25 8.24
C MET A 73 -8.56 6.30 7.56
N MET A 74 -8.60 5.88 6.31
CA MET A 74 -9.81 5.82 5.51
C MET A 74 -10.09 4.39 5.06
N LYS A 75 -11.32 3.93 5.30
CA LYS A 75 -11.76 2.55 5.03
C LYS A 75 -13.07 2.54 4.24
N PRO A 76 -13.41 1.44 3.55
CA PRO A 76 -14.64 1.37 2.77
C PRO A 76 -15.88 1.39 3.67
N TYR A 77 -16.98 1.92 3.13
CA TYR A 77 -18.30 1.74 3.73
C TYR A 77 -18.68 0.25 3.71
N ALA A 78 -19.36 -0.22 4.75
CA ALA A 78 -19.88 -1.59 4.79
C ALA A 78 -20.89 -1.83 3.66
N PHE A 79 -20.80 -2.96 2.95
CA PHE A 79 -21.57 -3.29 1.74
C PHE A 79 -23.10 -3.44 1.92
N LYS A 80 -23.68 -3.10 3.08
CA LYS A 80 -25.12 -3.19 3.33
C LYS A 80 -25.82 -1.91 2.88
N ASN A 81 -26.74 -2.03 1.90
CA ASN A 81 -27.60 -0.95 1.40
C ASN A 81 -26.83 0.32 1.01
N LEU A 82 -25.76 0.17 0.21
CA LEU A 82 -24.95 1.30 -0.23
C LEU A 82 -25.69 2.12 -1.29
N LEU A 83 -25.82 3.42 -1.03
CA LEU A 83 -26.22 4.41 -2.04
C LEU A 83 -25.11 4.59 -3.08
N THR A 84 -25.47 5.08 -4.26
CA THR A 84 -24.57 5.27 -5.43
C THR A 84 -23.26 5.97 -5.06
N ASP A 85 -23.30 7.06 -4.30
CA ASP A 85 -22.10 7.81 -3.92
C ASP A 85 -21.12 6.98 -3.07
N LYS A 86 -21.65 6.12 -2.19
CA LYS A 86 -20.82 5.22 -1.36
C LYS A 86 -20.23 4.07 -2.18
N LEU A 87 -20.94 3.61 -3.21
CA LEU A 87 -20.40 2.63 -4.16
C LEU A 87 -19.24 3.24 -4.96
N ILE A 88 -19.41 4.46 -5.49
CA ILE A 88 -18.36 5.19 -6.18
C ILE A 88 -17.15 5.41 -5.27
N PHE A 89 -17.39 5.82 -4.03
CA PHE A 89 -16.33 5.97 -3.04
C PHE A 89 -15.60 4.66 -2.77
N ASN A 90 -16.31 3.56 -2.49
CA ASN A 90 -15.70 2.25 -2.23
C ASN A 90 -14.89 1.75 -3.44
N TYR A 91 -15.39 1.97 -4.65
CA TYR A 91 -14.67 1.66 -5.89
C TYR A 91 -13.34 2.42 -5.97
N ARG A 92 -13.37 3.76 -5.80
CA ARG A 92 -12.17 4.60 -5.83
C ARG A 92 -11.18 4.23 -4.71
N LEU A 93 -11.68 3.93 -3.52
CA LEU A 93 -10.85 3.51 -2.40
C LEU A 93 -10.18 2.16 -2.67
N SER A 94 -10.91 1.22 -3.30
CA SER A 94 -10.34 -0.07 -3.72
C SER A 94 -9.23 0.10 -4.76
N ARG A 95 -9.39 1.03 -5.71
CA ARG A 95 -8.33 1.37 -6.70
C ARG A 95 -7.08 1.91 -6.01
N ALA A 96 -7.25 2.85 -5.06
CA ALA A 96 -6.13 3.38 -4.29
C ALA A 96 -5.43 2.28 -3.46
N ARG A 97 -6.19 1.32 -2.93
CA ARG A 97 -5.65 0.18 -2.17
C ARG A 97 -4.89 -0.80 -3.07
N GLY A 98 -5.31 -0.99 -4.32
CA GLY A 98 -4.62 -1.85 -5.30
C GLY A 98 -3.17 -1.42 -5.58
N VAL A 99 -2.80 -0.18 -5.26
CA VAL A 99 -1.42 0.31 -5.42
C VAL A 99 -0.42 -0.50 -4.58
N VAL A 100 -0.75 -0.84 -3.33
CA VAL A 100 0.17 -1.63 -2.49
C VAL A 100 0.24 -3.09 -2.96
N GLU A 101 -0.86 -3.62 -3.48
CA GLU A 101 -0.91 -4.97 -4.08
C GLU A 101 -0.03 -5.03 -5.33
N ASN A 102 -0.12 -4.03 -6.21
CA ASN A 102 0.74 -3.89 -7.39
C ASN A 102 2.22 -3.74 -7.02
N ALA A 103 2.54 -2.97 -5.98
CA ALA A 103 3.92 -2.85 -5.47
C ALA A 103 4.51 -4.22 -5.09
N PHE A 104 3.72 -5.04 -4.36
CA PHE A 104 4.11 -6.40 -4.06
C PHE A 104 4.19 -7.30 -5.30
N GLY A 105 3.25 -7.16 -6.25
CA GLY A 105 3.25 -7.89 -7.51
C GLY A 105 4.53 -7.65 -8.31
N ILE A 106 4.92 -6.39 -8.50
CA ILE A 106 6.16 -5.98 -9.19
C ILE A 106 7.39 -6.51 -8.46
N ALA A 107 7.45 -6.33 -7.14
CA ALA A 107 8.58 -6.82 -6.34
C ALA A 107 8.72 -8.34 -6.44
N SER A 108 7.61 -9.07 -6.39
CA SER A 108 7.59 -10.53 -6.52
C SER A 108 8.06 -10.97 -7.92
N SER A 109 7.45 -10.44 -8.99
CA SER A 109 7.76 -10.82 -10.37
C SER A 109 9.21 -10.53 -10.76
N ARG A 110 9.82 -9.48 -10.20
CA ARG A 110 11.23 -9.13 -10.43
C ARG A 110 12.20 -9.86 -9.52
N CYS A 111 11.77 -10.30 -8.34
CA CYS A 111 12.62 -10.97 -7.37
C CYS A 111 12.21 -12.43 -7.20
N CYS A 112 12.74 -13.31 -8.06
CA CYS A 112 12.46 -14.76 -8.07
C CYS A 112 12.62 -15.46 -6.71
N VAL A 113 13.37 -14.89 -5.75
CA VAL A 113 13.50 -15.40 -4.39
C VAL A 113 12.15 -15.46 -3.65
N LEU A 114 11.19 -14.61 -4.03
CA LEU A 114 9.85 -14.56 -3.43
C LEU A 114 8.87 -15.58 -4.03
N HIS A 115 9.20 -16.20 -5.18
CA HIS A 115 8.31 -17.15 -5.87
C HIS A 115 8.24 -18.52 -5.18
N LYS A 116 9.17 -18.82 -4.28
CA LYS A 116 9.23 -20.09 -3.55
C LYS A 116 9.41 -19.82 -2.06
N PRO A 117 8.96 -20.76 -1.19
CA PRO A 117 9.29 -20.69 0.22
C PRO A 117 10.81 -20.53 0.41
N ILE A 118 11.20 -19.49 1.15
CA ILE A 118 12.60 -19.22 1.45
C ILE A 118 13.04 -20.21 2.52
N ILE A 119 13.94 -21.14 2.16
CA ILE A 119 14.50 -22.11 3.09
C ILE A 119 15.66 -21.43 3.84
N ALA A 120 15.31 -20.70 4.90
CA ALA A 120 16.26 -20.04 5.79
C ALA A 120 15.65 -19.86 7.19
N ASN A 121 16.47 -19.45 8.16
CA ASN A 121 15.96 -19.03 9.46
C ASN A 121 15.17 -17.70 9.35
N VAL A 122 14.37 -17.40 10.37
CA VAL A 122 13.48 -16.21 10.37
C VAL A 122 14.27 -14.91 10.18
N GLU A 123 15.43 -14.78 10.83
CA GLU A 123 16.27 -13.59 10.73
C GLU A 123 16.73 -13.32 9.29
N ASN A 124 17.18 -14.36 8.59
CA ASN A 124 17.59 -14.27 7.19
C ASN A 124 16.40 -13.99 6.28
N VAL A 125 15.23 -14.58 6.53
CA VAL A 125 14.01 -14.28 5.75
C VAL A 125 13.64 -12.80 5.89
N ILE A 126 13.72 -12.25 7.11
CA ILE A 126 13.47 -10.83 7.36
C ILE A 126 14.51 -9.97 6.63
N ALA A 127 15.79 -10.33 6.70
CA ALA A 127 16.87 -9.59 6.02
C ALA A 127 16.70 -9.61 4.49
N VAL A 128 16.39 -10.77 3.90
CA VAL A 128 16.10 -10.91 2.47
C VAL A 128 14.90 -10.06 2.07
N THR A 129 13.81 -10.10 2.86
CA THR A 129 12.61 -9.30 2.58
C THR A 129 12.92 -7.80 2.61
N LYS A 130 13.69 -7.34 3.61
CA LYS A 130 14.16 -5.94 3.69
C LYS A 130 15.03 -5.55 2.50
N ALA A 131 15.94 -6.44 2.08
CA ALA A 131 16.80 -6.20 0.93
C ALA A 131 15.99 -6.10 -0.37
N VAL A 132 14.97 -6.95 -0.56
CA VAL A 132 14.06 -6.87 -1.72
C VAL A 132 13.31 -5.55 -1.73
N VAL A 133 12.74 -5.13 -0.60
CA VAL A 133 12.02 -3.84 -0.48
C VAL A 133 12.93 -2.66 -0.80
N ALA A 134 14.15 -2.65 -0.25
CA ALA A 134 15.13 -1.59 -0.51
C ALA A 134 15.54 -1.54 -1.98
N LEU A 135 15.84 -2.70 -2.59
CA LEU A 135 16.21 -2.81 -3.99
C LEU A 135 15.06 -2.40 -4.91
N HIS A 136 13.82 -2.83 -4.62
CA HIS A 136 12.63 -2.45 -5.35
C HIS A 136 12.45 -0.93 -5.38
N ASN A 137 12.53 -0.27 -4.22
CA ASN A 137 12.40 1.19 -4.14
C ASN A 137 13.48 1.93 -4.94
N PHE A 138 14.72 1.46 -4.86
CA PHE A 138 15.82 2.00 -5.65
C PHE A 138 15.54 1.88 -7.16
N LEU A 139 15.17 0.69 -7.61
CA LEU A 139 14.87 0.44 -9.02
C LEU A 139 13.63 1.19 -9.51
N MET A 140 12.58 1.33 -8.69
CA MET A 140 11.41 2.15 -9.02
C MET A 140 11.75 3.63 -9.15
N THR A 141 12.70 4.13 -8.35
CA THR A 141 13.16 5.52 -8.43
C THR A 141 13.91 5.76 -9.75
N GLU A 142 14.78 4.83 -10.13
CA GLU A 142 15.53 4.88 -11.40
C GLU A 142 14.67 4.54 -12.63
N ASN A 143 13.55 3.83 -12.45
CA ASN A 143 12.67 3.37 -13.52
C ASN A 143 12.13 4.53 -14.38
N ILE A 144 11.80 5.65 -13.73
CA ILE A 144 11.28 6.86 -14.39
C ILE A 144 12.28 7.41 -15.40
N ASN A 145 13.59 7.30 -15.10
CA ASN A 145 14.65 7.78 -15.97
C ASN A 145 15.08 6.75 -17.03
N ASN A 146 14.78 5.46 -16.81
CA ASN A 146 15.26 4.32 -17.61
C ASN A 146 14.12 3.63 -18.39
N ASN A 147 13.32 4.43 -19.11
CA ASN A 147 12.27 3.96 -20.02
C ASN A 147 11.30 2.94 -19.42
N ASN A 148 11.02 3.02 -18.12
CA ASN A 148 10.12 2.11 -17.41
C ASN A 148 10.49 0.62 -17.53
N SER A 149 11.78 0.28 -17.68
CA SER A 149 12.23 -1.10 -17.87
C SER A 149 11.98 -2.03 -16.68
N TYR A 150 11.96 -1.52 -15.45
CA TYR A 150 11.72 -2.28 -14.22
C TYR A 150 10.22 -2.48 -13.94
N CYS A 151 9.40 -1.47 -14.20
CA CYS A 151 7.94 -1.57 -14.15
C CYS A 151 7.32 -1.08 -15.47
N PRO A 152 7.27 -1.95 -16.49
CA PRO A 152 6.54 -1.67 -17.73
C PRO A 152 5.05 -1.50 -17.46
N SER A 153 4.33 -0.83 -18.37
CA SER A 153 2.92 -0.50 -18.16
C SER A 153 2.03 -1.72 -17.92
N ASN A 154 2.34 -2.88 -18.50
CA ASN A 154 1.56 -4.11 -18.34
C ASN A 154 1.72 -4.80 -16.97
N TYR A 155 2.66 -4.38 -16.11
CA TYR A 155 2.87 -4.98 -14.78
C TYR A 155 1.86 -4.47 -13.73
N VAL A 156 1.12 -3.41 -14.03
CA VAL A 156 0.22 -2.76 -13.09
C VAL A 156 -1.20 -2.78 -13.61
N ASP A 157 -2.15 -2.85 -12.69
CA ASP A 157 -3.57 -2.78 -13.02
C ASP A 157 -3.92 -1.49 -13.77
N GLN A 158 -4.54 -1.63 -14.94
CA GLN A 158 -4.99 -0.52 -15.79
C GLN A 158 -6.51 -0.37 -15.79
N ASP A 159 -7.00 0.85 -16.02
CA ASP A 159 -8.42 1.05 -16.31
C ASP A 159 -8.70 0.66 -17.76
N GLY A 160 -9.47 -0.41 -17.94
CA GLY A 160 -9.97 -0.87 -19.23
C GLY A 160 -11.44 -0.48 -19.46
N PRO A 161 -11.95 -0.67 -20.69
CA PRO A 161 -13.33 -0.35 -21.05
C PRO A 161 -14.38 -1.16 -20.26
N ASN A 162 -14.00 -2.31 -19.71
CA ASN A 162 -14.87 -3.21 -18.93
C ASN A 162 -14.52 -3.25 -17.43
N GLY A 163 -13.79 -2.25 -16.93
CA GLY A 163 -13.28 -2.22 -15.56
C GLY A 163 -11.78 -2.47 -15.49
N ILE A 164 -11.29 -2.94 -14.34
CA ILE A 164 -9.85 -3.09 -14.10
C ILE A 164 -9.30 -4.25 -14.94
N GLN A 165 -8.29 -3.96 -15.75
CA GLN A 165 -7.45 -4.97 -16.39
C GLN A 165 -6.25 -5.24 -15.48
N LEU A 166 -6.11 -6.48 -15.03
CA LEU A 166 -5.02 -6.88 -14.12
C LEU A 166 -3.67 -6.83 -14.83
N GLY A 167 -2.63 -6.44 -14.08
CA GLY A 167 -1.24 -6.54 -14.54
C GLY A 167 -0.74 -7.99 -14.63
N ASP A 168 0.29 -8.21 -15.43
CA ASP A 168 0.99 -9.50 -15.62
C ASP A 168 1.91 -9.87 -14.45
#